data_AF-A0A2J2H9E6-F1
#
_entry.id   AF-A0A2J2H9E6-F1
#
_cell.length_a   1.000
_cell.length_b   1.000
_cell.length_c   1.000
_cell.angle_alpha   90.00
_cell.angle_beta   90.00
_cell.angle_gamma   90.00
#
_symmetry.space_group_name_H-M   'P 1'
#
loop_
_entity.id
_entity.type
_entity.pdbx_description
1 polymer ?
#
loop_
_entity_poly.entity_id
_entity_poly.type
_entity_poly.pdbx_seq_one_letter_code
_entity_poly.pdbx_strand_id
1 'polypeptide(L)' 'MSLVKRVVGEMEGQRALADCEIKDFEAFSSLVPPSLQAAVLEAIRAGSVPPSLQPLFRRLRDAGVMVCL' A
#
# COMPACT_ATOMS: atom_id res chain seq x y z
N MET A 1 0.72 13.59 -29.09
CA MET A 1 1.30 12.35 -28.51
C MET A 1 2.54 12.72 -27.72
N SER A 2 2.51 12.66 -26.40
CA SER A 2 3.73 12.76 -25.59
C SER A 2 3.55 11.83 -24.39
N LEU A 3 4.00 10.60 -24.58
CA LEU A 3 3.92 9.46 -23.66
C LEU A 3 4.79 9.64 -22.38
N VAL A 4 5.47 10.77 -22.23
CA VAL A 4 6.53 10.96 -21.22
C VAL A 4 6.00 11.46 -19.88
N LYS A 5 4.77 12.01 -19.83
CA LYS A 5 4.18 12.54 -18.58
C LYS A 5 3.55 11.49 -17.66
N ARG A 6 3.41 10.22 -18.08
CA ARG A 6 2.83 9.18 -17.21
C ARG A 6 3.82 8.48 -16.29
N VAL A 7 5.10 8.41 -16.65
CA VAL A 7 6.09 7.61 -15.89
C VAL A 7 6.53 8.30 -14.59
N VAL A 8 6.40 9.64 -14.53
CA VAL A 8 6.82 10.41 -13.34
C VAL A 8 5.73 10.44 -12.25
N GLY A 9 4.48 10.15 -12.59
CA GLY A 9 3.36 10.11 -11.61
C GLY A 9 3.31 8.83 -10.76
N GLU A 10 4.04 7.78 -11.13
CA GLU A 10 4.05 6.49 -10.42
C GLU A 10 5.22 6.34 -9.43
N MET A 11 6.26 7.18 -9.55
CA MET A 11 7.48 7.06 -8.73
C MET A 11 7.43 7.85 -7.41
N GLU A 12 6.52 8.82 -7.26
CA GLU A 12 6.31 9.54 -6.00
C GLU A 12 5.46 8.74 -4.99
N GLY A 13 4.72 7.71 -5.43
CA GLY A 13 3.89 6.86 -4.55
C GLY A 13 4.59 5.62 -3.99
N GLN A 14 5.75 5.25 -4.54
CA GLN A 14 6.49 4.04 -4.11
C GLN A 14 7.52 4.32 -3.01
N ARG A 15 7.82 5.59 -2.70
CA ARG A 15 9.02 5.96 -1.96
C ARG A 15 8.90 5.97 -0.43
N ALA A 16 7.76 5.56 0.14
CA ALA A 16 7.57 5.60 1.60
C ALA A 16 6.79 4.39 2.15
N LEU A 17 6.89 3.21 1.53
CA LEU A 17 6.32 1.98 2.10
C LEU A 17 7.24 1.25 3.06
N ALA A 18 8.55 1.49 2.97
CA ALA A 18 9.53 0.95 3.90
C ALA A 18 9.26 1.39 5.35
N ASP A 19 8.62 2.55 5.52
CA ASP A 19 8.24 3.12 6.82
C ASP A 19 6.74 3.03 7.10
N CYS A 20 6.00 2.17 6.37
CA CYS A 20 4.59 1.90 6.66
C CYS A 20 4.42 0.74 7.66
N GLU A 21 3.51 0.88 8.60
CA GLU A 21 3.11 -0.16 9.53
C GLU A 21 1.59 -0.24 9.69
N ILE A 22 1.10 -1.42 10.07
CA ILE A 22 -0.31 -1.62 10.42
C ILE A 22 -0.49 -1.23 11.88
N LYS A 23 -1.27 -0.17 12.12
CA LYS A 23 -1.58 0.35 13.46
C LYS A 23 -2.73 -0.41 14.11
N ASP A 24 -3.71 -0.83 13.31
CA ASP A 24 -4.93 -1.49 13.78
C ASP A 24 -5.12 -2.84 13.08
N PHE A 25 -4.67 -3.91 13.75
CA PHE A 25 -4.75 -5.26 13.21
C PHE A 25 -6.20 -5.80 13.15
N GLU A 26 -7.08 -5.31 14.02
CA GLU A 26 -8.49 -5.71 14.03
C GLU A 26 -9.18 -5.14 12.79
N ALA A 27 -9.06 -3.84 12.54
CA ALA A 27 -9.57 -3.18 11.35
C ALA A 27 -8.92 -3.73 10.07
N PHE A 28 -7.62 -4.03 10.09
CA PHE A 28 -6.93 -4.68 8.99
C PHE A 28 -7.55 -6.02 8.63
N SER A 29 -7.78 -6.90 9.61
CA SER A 29 -8.37 -8.21 9.39
C SER A 29 -9.82 -8.15 8.87
N SER A 30 -10.56 -7.10 9.22
CA SER A 30 -11.92 -6.84 8.74
C SER A 30 -11.95 -6.32 7.30
N LEU A 31 -11.00 -5.45 6.94
CA LEU A 31 -10.95 -4.78 5.63
C LEU A 31 -10.18 -5.58 4.56
N VAL A 32 -9.26 -6.43 4.98
CA VAL A 32 -8.41 -7.22 4.09
C VAL A 32 -8.83 -8.68 4.10
N PRO A 33 -9.25 -9.25 2.95
CA PRO A 33 -9.55 -10.66 2.84
C PRO A 33 -8.38 -11.54 3.32
N PRO A 34 -8.63 -12.65 4.06
CA PRO A 34 -7.56 -13.51 4.58
C PRO A 34 -6.55 -13.96 3.51
N SER A 35 -7.01 -14.20 2.28
CA SER A 35 -6.16 -14.57 1.14
C SER A 35 -5.16 -13.48 0.72
N LEU A 36 -5.41 -12.22 1.05
CA LEU A 36 -4.57 -11.07 0.70
C LEU A 36 -3.75 -10.55 1.88
N GLN A 37 -4.04 -10.97 3.12
CA GLN A 37 -3.33 -10.47 4.31
C GLN A 37 -1.82 -10.73 4.22
N ALA A 38 -1.42 -11.96 3.84
CA ALA A 38 -0.02 -12.30 3.67
C ALA A 38 0.66 -11.45 2.59
N ALA A 39 -0.02 -11.23 1.46
CA ALA A 39 0.52 -10.42 0.37
C ALA A 39 0.71 -8.95 0.76
N VAL A 40 -0.20 -8.41 1.58
CA VAL A 40 -0.09 -7.04 2.11
C VAL A 40 1.09 -6.92 3.08
N LEU A 41 1.26 -7.87 4.00
CA LEU A 41 2.38 -7.86 4.95
C LEU A 41 3.73 -7.98 4.24
N GLU A 42 3.83 -8.84 3.22
CA GLU A 42 5.04 -8.98 2.42
C GLU A 42 5.35 -7.72 1.60
N ALA A 43 4.34 -7.06 1.05
CA ALA A 43 4.51 -5.78 0.36
C ALA A 43 5.03 -4.67 1.28
N ILE A 44 4.55 -4.63 2.54
CA ILE A 44 5.06 -3.70 3.56
C ILE A 44 6.53 -4.01 3.87
N ARG A 45 6.86 -5.28 4.17
CA ARG A 45 8.23 -5.71 4.46
C ARG A 45 9.20 -5.45 3.30
N ALA A 46 8.74 -5.64 2.07
CA ALA A 46 9.52 -5.36 0.87
C ALA A 46 9.67 -3.85 0.59
N GLY A 47 8.93 -3.00 1.30
CA GLY A 47 8.88 -1.56 1.05
C GLY A 47 8.33 -1.22 -0.34
N SER A 48 7.56 -2.12 -0.96
CA SER A 48 7.07 -1.98 -2.34
C SER A 48 5.72 -2.65 -2.51
N VAL A 49 4.77 -1.90 -3.07
CA VAL A 49 3.39 -2.34 -3.26
C VAL A 49 3.14 -2.76 -4.71
N PRO A 50 2.70 -4.01 -4.94
CA PRO A 50 2.27 -4.46 -6.25
C PRO A 50 1.17 -3.56 -6.83
N PRO A 51 1.14 -3.30 -8.15
CA PRO A 51 0.13 -2.45 -8.78
C PRO A 51 -1.31 -2.88 -8.46
N SER A 52 -1.54 -4.19 -8.34
CA SER A 52 -2.84 -4.78 -7.98
C SER A 52 -3.27 -4.46 -6.53
N LEU A 53 -2.32 -4.20 -5.64
CA LEU A 53 -2.57 -3.91 -4.22
C LEU A 53 -2.58 -2.41 -3.90
N GLN A 54 -2.15 -1.53 -4.81
CA GLN A 54 -2.17 -0.08 -4.60
C GLN A 54 -3.54 0.46 -4.15
N PRO A 55 -4.68 0.05 -4.74
CA PRO A 55 -6.00 0.53 -4.31
C PRO A 55 -6.32 0.12 -2.86
N LEU A 56 -5.87 -1.06 -2.44
CA LEU A 56 -6.06 -1.57 -1.09
C LEU A 56 -5.23 -0.77 -0.09
N PHE A 57 -3.94 -0.57 -0.36
CA PHE A 57 -3.06 0.23 0.49
C PHE A 57 -3.56 1.66 0.67
N ARG A 58 -4.07 2.28 -0.41
CA ARG A 58 -4.71 3.60 -0.33
C ARG A 58 -5.90 3.60 0.64
N ARG A 59 -6.78 2.60 0.55
CA ARG A 59 -7.94 2.48 1.45
C ARG A 59 -7.52 2.27 2.90
N LEU A 60 -6.49 1.47 3.15
CA LEU A 60 -5.96 1.22 4.50
C LEU A 60 -5.39 2.50 5.12
N ARG A 61 -4.68 3.31 4.33
CA ARG A 61 -4.18 4.62 4.77
C ARG A 61 -5.31 5.61 5.02
N ASP A 62 -6.25 5.71 4.08
CA ASP A 62 -7.39 6.64 4.19
C ASP A 62 -8.30 6.27 5.38
N ALA A 63 -8.36 4.99 5.75
CA ALA A 63 -9.06 4.48 6.93
C ALA A 63 -8.25 4.60 8.24
N GLY A 64 -7.00 5.07 8.20
CA GLY A 64 -6.12 5.18 9.37
C GLY A 64 -5.61 3.85 9.93
N VAL A 65 -5.79 2.75 9.19
CA VAL A 65 -5.36 1.38 9.56
C VAL A 65 -3.87 1.19 9.33
N MET A 66 -3.34 1.85 8.29
CA MET A 66 -1.93 1.85 7.94
C MET A 66 -1.39 3.28 8.07
N VAL A 67 -0.24 3.42 8.75
CA VAL A 67 0.48 4.68 8.90
C VAL A 67 1.84 4.54 8.23
N CYS A 68 2.31 5.61 7.61
CA CYS A 68 3.60 5.68 6.93
C CYS A 68 4.32 6.94 7.42
N LEU A 69 5.56 6.80 7.89
CA LEU A 69 6.36 7.91 8.42
C LEU A 69 7.04 8.73 7.31
#